data_AF-A0A8T4W688-F1
#
_entry.id   AF-A0A8T4W688-F1
#
_cell.length_a   1.000
_cell.length_b   1.000
_cell.length_c   1.000
_cell.angle_alpha   90.00
_cell.angle_beta   90.00
_cell.angle_gamma   90.00
#
_symmetry.space_group_name_H-M   'P 1'
#
loop_
_entity.id
_entity.type
_entity.pdbx_description
1 polymer ?
#
loop_
_entity_poly.entity_id
_entity_poly.type
_entity_poly.pdbx_seq_one_letter_code
_entity_poly.pdbx_strand_id
1 'polypeptide(L)'
;MNDLLQMARVDKALQDEDTAHLAINLNEVASKRLVPGLQVETEELDDGVAVDIVVEEDVQIDRRVHLCFGVTREQAVQHIDMDVRLEPNASISVLSHCIFPRAVDVEHRMDARISVGENASYHYDEKHIHSEEGGIAVYPSAEVELAPHARFATVFELIQGRVGVLDIDYG
;
A
#
# COMPACT_ATOMS: atom_id res chain seq x y z
N MET A 1 -10.69 -6.30 -16.31
CA MET A 1 -9.68 -6.49 -15.24
C MET A 1 -8.71 -5.33 -15.34
N ASN A 2 -8.42 -4.65 -14.22
CA ASN A 2 -7.62 -3.42 -14.19
C ASN A 2 -6.15 -3.69 -14.61
N ASP A 3 -5.59 -2.82 -15.46
CA ASP A 3 -4.23 -2.92 -15.99
C ASP A 3 -3.16 -2.96 -14.88
N LEU A 4 -3.38 -2.26 -13.76
CA LEU A 4 -2.48 -2.28 -12.61
C LEU A 4 -2.38 -3.67 -11.96
N LEU A 5 -3.51 -4.37 -11.82
CA LEU A 5 -3.54 -5.69 -11.20
C LEU A 5 -2.85 -6.75 -12.07
N GLN A 6 -2.91 -6.59 -13.39
CA GLN A 6 -2.16 -7.45 -14.32
C GLN A 6 -0.65 -7.18 -14.24
N MET A 7 -0.26 -5.90 -14.16
CA MET A 7 1.15 -5.52 -14.01
C MET A 7 1.75 -6.01 -12.69
N ALA A 8 0.98 -5.97 -11.60
CA ALA A 8 1.35 -6.55 -10.31
C ALA A 8 1.44 -8.09 -10.34
N ARG A 9 0.94 -8.76 -11.39
CA ARG A 9 0.84 -10.22 -11.51
C ARG A 9 0.09 -10.88 -10.34
N VAL A 10 -0.92 -10.18 -9.82
CA VAL A 10 -1.77 -10.65 -8.71
C VAL A 10 -3.09 -11.24 -9.20
N ASP A 11 -3.30 -11.27 -10.51
CA ASP A 11 -4.52 -11.76 -11.17
C ASP A 11 -4.97 -13.14 -10.67
N LYS A 12 -4.02 -14.08 -10.46
CA LYS A 12 -4.33 -15.40 -9.91
C LYS A 12 -4.72 -15.38 -8.44
N ALA A 13 -4.08 -14.53 -7.64
CA ALA A 13 -4.40 -14.40 -6.22
C ALA A 13 -5.81 -13.81 -6.04
N LEU A 14 -6.17 -12.81 -6.86
CA LEU A 14 -7.47 -12.14 -6.77
C LEU A 14 -8.65 -12.95 -7.34
N GLN A 15 -8.40 -14.12 -7.94
CA GLN A 15 -9.45 -15.10 -8.25
C GLN A 15 -10.03 -15.72 -6.98
N ASP A 16 -9.28 -15.73 -5.88
CA ASP A 16 -9.77 -16.12 -4.57
C ASP A 16 -10.64 -14.98 -4.01
N GLU A 17 -11.92 -15.27 -3.76
CA GLU A 17 -12.88 -14.29 -3.25
C GLU A 17 -12.55 -13.86 -1.81
N ASP A 18 -11.79 -14.67 -1.06
CA ASP A 18 -11.33 -14.37 0.29
C ASP A 18 -10.03 -13.54 0.30
N THR A 19 -9.53 -13.10 -0.86
CA THR A 19 -8.38 -12.19 -0.95
C THR A 19 -8.85 -10.76 -1.10
N ALA A 20 -8.58 -9.95 -0.08
CA ALA A 20 -8.85 -8.51 -0.10
C ALA A 20 -7.84 -7.75 -0.96
N HIS A 21 -8.31 -6.70 -1.63
CA HIS A 21 -7.45 -5.81 -2.39
C HIS A 21 -7.98 -4.39 -2.50
N LEU A 22 -7.06 -3.44 -2.68
CA LEU A 22 -7.34 -2.06 -3.07
C LEU A 22 -6.36 -1.68 -4.18
N ALA A 23 -6.88 -1.18 -5.30
CA ALA A 23 -6.08 -0.68 -6.40
C ALA A 23 -6.46 0.78 -6.68
N ILE A 24 -5.48 1.67 -6.57
CA ILE A 24 -5.61 3.11 -6.81
C ILE A 24 -4.67 3.51 -7.94
N ASN A 25 -5.18 4.30 -8.90
CA ASN A 25 -4.39 4.89 -9.97
C ASN A 25 -4.45 6.41 -9.83
N LEU A 26 -3.30 7.05 -9.60
CA LEU A 26 -3.22 8.44 -9.14
C LEU A 26 -4.04 8.62 -7.86
N ASN A 27 -5.19 9.25 -7.95
CA ASN A 27 -6.11 9.53 -6.86
C ASN A 27 -7.38 8.67 -6.92
N GLU A 28 -7.62 7.95 -8.02
CA GLU A 28 -8.89 7.24 -8.26
C GLU A 28 -8.84 5.78 -7.81
N VAL A 29 -9.86 5.34 -7.07
CA VAL A 29 -10.03 3.92 -6.70
C VAL A 29 -10.50 3.13 -7.92
N ALA A 30 -9.59 2.33 -8.49
CA ALA A 30 -9.85 1.55 -9.68
C ALA A 30 -10.41 0.14 -9.37
N SER A 31 -10.16 -0.41 -8.17
CA SER A 31 -10.78 -1.66 -7.71
C SER A 31 -10.68 -1.81 -6.19
N LYS A 32 -11.69 -2.42 -5.57
CA LYS A 32 -11.72 -2.69 -4.13
C LYS A 32 -12.49 -3.98 -3.83
N ARG A 33 -11.94 -4.82 -2.96
CA ARG A 33 -12.62 -5.96 -2.32
C ARG A 33 -12.15 -6.05 -0.89
N LEU A 34 -13.11 -6.19 0.03
CA LEU A 34 -12.84 -6.36 1.45
C LEU A 34 -13.27 -7.75 1.92
N VAL A 35 -12.77 -8.14 3.08
CA VAL A 35 -13.10 -9.38 3.78
C VAL A 35 -13.59 -9.03 5.19
N PRO A 36 -14.34 -9.91 5.86
CA PRO A 36 -14.83 -9.64 7.22
C PRO A 36 -13.71 -9.18 8.16
N GLY A 37 -13.98 -8.14 8.95
CA GLY A 37 -13.03 -7.58 9.91
C GLY A 37 -11.97 -6.63 9.34
N LEU A 38 -11.92 -6.45 8.01
CA LEU A 38 -11.10 -5.45 7.34
C LEU A 38 -11.98 -4.30 6.85
N GLN A 39 -11.80 -3.12 7.43
CA GLN A 39 -12.42 -1.89 6.99
C GLN A 39 -11.39 -1.05 6.22
N VAL A 40 -11.83 -0.46 5.11
CA VAL A 40 -11.01 0.46 4.34
C VAL A 40 -11.90 1.60 3.88
N GLU A 41 -11.53 2.84 4.16
CA GLU A 41 -12.16 4.04 3.60
C GLU A 41 -11.16 4.80 2.74
N THR A 42 -11.68 5.49 1.72
CA THR A 42 -10.84 6.21 0.74
C THR A 42 -11.49 7.53 0.37
N GLU A 43 -10.70 8.60 0.36
CA GLU A 43 -11.12 9.92 -0.11
C GLU A 43 -10.14 10.41 -1.19
N GLU A 44 -10.67 10.82 -2.34
CA GLU A 44 -9.85 11.41 -3.40
C GLU A 44 -9.47 12.84 -3.02
N LEU A 45 -8.19 13.18 -3.11
CA LEU A 45 -7.65 14.52 -2.88
C LEU A 45 -7.23 15.14 -4.21
N ASP A 46 -6.94 16.46 -4.20
CA ASP A 46 -6.53 17.20 -5.39
C ASP A 46 -5.20 16.68 -5.98
N ASP A 47 -4.28 16.20 -5.14
CA ASP A 47 -2.95 15.70 -5.49
C ASP A 47 -2.71 14.25 -5.06
N GLY A 48 -3.75 13.54 -4.61
CA GLY A 48 -3.56 12.28 -3.92
C GLY A 48 -4.81 11.56 -3.46
N VAL A 49 -4.65 10.70 -2.46
CA VAL A 49 -5.72 9.91 -1.87
C VAL A 49 -5.47 9.76 -0.37
N ALA A 50 -6.51 9.93 0.44
CA ALA A 50 -6.49 9.50 1.83
C ALA A 50 -7.02 8.07 1.93
N VAL A 51 -6.35 7.22 2.72
CA VAL A 51 -6.71 5.82 2.91
C VAL A 51 -6.69 5.47 4.39
N ASP A 52 -7.85 5.17 4.95
CA ASP A 52 -7.99 4.67 6.31
C ASP A 52 -8.19 3.16 6.30
N ILE A 53 -7.36 2.41 7.02
CA ILE A 53 -7.42 0.95 7.14
C ILE A 53 -7.59 0.58 8.61
N VAL A 54 -8.62 -0.20 8.92
CA VAL A 54 -8.84 -0.76 10.26
C VAL A 54 -8.98 -2.26 10.19
N VAL A 55 -8.25 -2.96 11.06
CA VAL A 55 -8.46 -4.39 11.34
C VAL A 55 -9.06 -4.51 12.73
N GLU A 56 -10.26 -5.08 12.79
CA GLU A 56 -11.06 -5.17 14.03
C GLU A 56 -10.41 -6.08 15.08
N GLU A 57 -10.80 -5.89 16.34
CA GLU A 57 -10.32 -6.67 17.49
C GLU A 57 -10.51 -8.18 17.27
N ASP A 58 -9.51 -8.96 17.68
CA ASP A 58 -9.46 -10.42 17.54
C ASP A 58 -9.52 -10.96 16.08
N VAL A 59 -9.45 -10.09 15.07
CA VAL A 59 -9.48 -10.51 13.66
C VAL A 59 -8.10 -10.91 13.16
N GLN A 60 -8.03 -12.10 12.57
CA GLN A 60 -6.86 -12.59 11.84
C GLN A 60 -7.18 -12.61 10.35
N ILE A 61 -6.51 -11.77 9.57
CA ILE A 61 -6.65 -11.77 8.11
C ILE A 61 -5.72 -12.84 7.52
N ASP A 62 -6.28 -14.02 7.26
CA ASP A 62 -5.53 -15.21 6.81
C ASP A 62 -4.83 -15.03 5.45
N ARG A 63 -5.49 -14.33 4.53
CA ARG A 63 -4.97 -14.10 3.17
C ARG A 63 -4.31 -12.75 3.09
N ARG A 64 -3.17 -12.72 2.40
CA ARG A 64 -2.40 -11.50 2.21
C ARG A 64 -3.24 -10.46 1.46
N VAL A 65 -3.37 -9.27 2.03
CA VAL A 65 -4.11 -8.16 1.43
C VAL A 65 -3.24 -7.49 0.38
N HIS A 66 -3.80 -7.22 -0.80
CA HIS A 66 -3.07 -6.59 -1.89
C HIS A 66 -3.39 -5.10 -1.99
N LEU A 67 -2.39 -4.24 -1.77
CA LEU A 67 -2.49 -2.82 -2.10
C LEU A 67 -1.75 -2.58 -3.42
N CYS A 68 -2.33 -1.80 -4.32
CA CYS A 68 -1.73 -1.46 -5.60
C CYS A 68 -1.84 0.04 -5.80
N PHE A 69 -0.71 0.72 -5.84
CA PHE A 69 -0.62 2.15 -6.11
C PHE A 69 0.05 2.35 -7.46
N GLY A 70 -0.70 2.89 -8.42
CA GLY A 70 -0.26 3.06 -9.79
C GLY A 70 -0.17 4.52 -10.19
N VAL A 71 0.88 4.87 -10.94
CA VAL A 71 0.93 6.10 -11.74
C VAL A 71 1.18 5.70 -13.18
N THR A 72 0.11 5.76 -13.99
CA THR A 72 0.18 5.38 -15.40
C THR A 72 0.63 6.52 -16.31
N ARG A 73 0.72 7.76 -15.82
CA ARG A 73 1.15 8.94 -16.60
C ARG A 73 2.68 9.07 -16.60
N GLU A 74 3.21 9.79 -17.58
CA GLU A 74 4.66 10.07 -17.66
C GLU A 74 5.12 11.07 -16.59
N GLN A 75 4.25 12.03 -16.27
CA GLN A 75 4.48 13.06 -15.28
C GLN A 75 3.27 13.15 -14.34
N ALA A 76 3.51 13.09 -13.03
CA ALA A 76 2.47 13.23 -12.02
C ALA A 76 3.07 13.39 -10.62
N VAL A 77 2.26 13.94 -9.72
CA VAL A 77 2.44 13.76 -8.28
C VAL A 77 1.34 12.82 -7.81
N GLN A 78 1.70 11.87 -6.97
CA GLN A 78 0.76 11.05 -6.21
C GLN A 78 1.14 11.17 -4.74
N HIS A 79 0.27 11.82 -3.97
CA HIS A 79 0.32 11.84 -2.52
C HIS A 79 -0.62 10.78 -1.94
N ILE A 80 -0.17 10.02 -0.95
CA ILE A 80 -0.98 9.07 -0.21
C ILE A 80 -0.89 9.44 1.27
N ASP A 81 -2.02 9.85 1.85
CA ASP A 81 -2.17 10.02 3.29
C ASP A 81 -2.81 8.75 3.87
N MET A 82 -2.04 7.95 4.59
CA MET A 82 -2.47 6.64 5.05
C MET A 82 -2.59 6.59 6.56
N ASP A 83 -3.73 6.11 7.07
CA ASP A 83 -3.92 5.78 8.49
C ASP A 83 -4.20 4.29 8.60
N VAL A 84 -3.39 3.56 9.35
CA VAL A 84 -3.54 2.12 9.57
C VAL A 84 -3.69 1.86 11.06
N ARG A 85 -4.80 1.23 11.44
CA ARG A 85 -5.09 0.84 12.82
C ARG A 85 -5.36 -0.64 12.93
N LEU A 86 -4.56 -1.34 13.71
CA LEU A 86 -4.86 -2.69 14.15
C LEU A 86 -5.35 -2.62 15.59
N GLU A 87 -6.57 -3.09 15.82
CA GLU A 87 -7.12 -3.25 17.18
C GLU A 87 -6.43 -4.41 17.93
N PRO A 88 -6.65 -4.57 19.25
CA PRO A 88 -5.99 -5.62 20.02
C PRO A 88 -6.16 -7.02 19.41
N ASN A 89 -5.09 -7.81 19.52
CA ASN A 89 -4.99 -9.16 18.97
C ASN A 89 -5.23 -9.28 17.45
N ALA A 90 -5.30 -8.17 16.70
CA ALA A 90 -5.52 -8.21 15.26
C ALA A 90 -4.25 -8.60 14.49
N SER A 91 -4.40 -9.20 13.31
CA SER A 91 -3.26 -9.52 12.43
C SER A 91 -3.57 -9.33 10.96
N ILE A 92 -2.62 -8.72 10.25
CA ILE A 92 -2.69 -8.53 8.80
C ILE A 92 -1.29 -8.65 8.18
N SER A 93 -1.25 -9.27 7.00
CA SER A 93 -0.11 -9.15 6.09
C SER A 93 -0.54 -8.47 4.80
N VAL A 94 0.19 -7.44 4.39
CA VAL A 94 -0.06 -6.63 3.21
C VAL A 94 1.06 -6.84 2.20
N LEU A 95 0.70 -6.98 0.92
CA LEU A 95 1.60 -6.85 -0.22
C LEU A 95 1.23 -5.61 -1.02
N SER A 96 2.05 -4.56 -0.92
CA SER A 96 1.92 -3.38 -1.74
C SER A 96 2.66 -3.53 -3.06
N HIS A 97 2.06 -3.04 -4.15
CA HIS A 97 2.66 -2.95 -5.47
C HIS A 97 2.63 -1.51 -5.94
N CYS A 98 3.81 -0.91 -6.09
CA CYS A 98 3.98 0.44 -6.61
C CYS A 98 4.41 0.36 -8.08
N ILE A 99 3.53 0.79 -8.99
CA ILE A 99 3.63 0.52 -10.43
C ILE A 99 3.69 1.83 -11.22
N PHE A 100 4.85 2.10 -11.81
CA PHE A 100 5.14 3.36 -12.53
C PHE A 100 5.72 3.09 -13.92
N PRO A 101 4.95 2.48 -14.85
CA PRO A 101 5.49 1.85 -16.06
C PRO A 101 6.01 2.86 -17.10
N ARG A 102 5.59 4.12 -17.01
CA ARG A 102 5.94 5.19 -17.97
C ARG A 102 6.57 6.40 -17.32
N ALA A 103 6.96 6.32 -16.04
CA ALA A 103 7.43 7.48 -15.31
C ALA A 103 8.68 8.10 -15.95
N VAL A 104 8.60 9.39 -16.22
CA VAL A 104 9.69 10.26 -16.68
C VAL A 104 9.94 11.37 -15.66
N ASP A 105 8.89 11.84 -14.99
CA ASP A 105 8.97 12.79 -13.87
C ASP A 105 7.79 12.57 -12.91
N VAL A 106 7.90 11.54 -12.07
CA VAL A 106 6.85 11.14 -11.13
C VAL A 106 7.34 11.30 -9.70
N GLU A 107 6.60 12.07 -8.91
CA GLU A 107 6.75 12.09 -7.44
C GLU A 107 5.68 11.19 -6.83
N HIS A 108 6.12 10.23 -6.02
CA HIS A 108 5.27 9.37 -5.23
C HIS A 108 5.62 9.56 -3.75
N ARG A 109 4.73 10.20 -3.01
CA ARG A 109 4.88 10.45 -1.57
C ARG A 109 3.82 9.68 -0.81
N MET A 110 4.24 8.99 0.23
CA MET A 110 3.34 8.36 1.19
C MET A 110 3.65 8.92 2.58
N ASP A 111 2.64 9.40 3.28
CA ASP A 111 2.72 9.78 4.68
C ASP A 111 1.79 8.83 5.45
N ALA A 112 2.36 7.93 6.24
CA ALA A 112 1.61 6.91 6.96
C ALA A 112 1.62 7.14 8.48
N ARG A 113 0.46 6.97 9.12
CA ARG A 113 0.31 6.85 10.57
C ARG A 113 -0.15 5.43 10.87
N ILE A 114 0.64 4.69 11.65
CA ILE A 114 0.41 3.26 11.90
C ILE A 114 0.31 3.02 13.40
N SER A 115 -0.87 2.62 13.87
CA SER A 115 -1.10 2.21 15.26
C SER A 115 -1.35 0.70 15.34
N VAL A 116 -0.46 -0.02 16.04
CA VAL A 116 -0.57 -1.48 16.23
C VAL A 116 -0.95 -1.78 17.68
N GLY A 117 -2.16 -2.31 17.88
CA GLY A 117 -2.76 -2.64 19.17
C GLY A 117 -2.03 -3.76 19.93
N GLU A 118 -2.43 -3.97 21.19
CA GLU A 118 -1.79 -4.95 22.08
C GLU A 118 -1.83 -6.36 21.46
N ASN A 119 -0.71 -7.08 21.48
CA ASN A 119 -0.55 -8.39 20.85
C ASN A 119 -0.85 -8.45 19.33
N ALA A 120 -1.11 -7.32 18.68
CA ALA A 120 -1.41 -7.28 17.25
C ALA A 120 -0.13 -7.37 16.40
N SER A 121 -0.27 -7.80 15.15
CA SER A 121 0.86 -7.91 14.21
C SER A 121 0.55 -7.37 12.83
N TYR A 122 1.38 -6.43 12.38
CA TYR A 122 1.32 -5.87 11.04
C TYR A 122 2.59 -6.21 10.27
N HIS A 123 2.43 -6.87 9.13
CA HIS A 123 3.51 -7.14 8.18
C HIS A 123 3.22 -6.47 6.83
N TYR A 124 4.12 -5.63 6.34
CA TYR A 124 3.98 -4.89 5.09
C TYR A 124 5.18 -5.16 4.18
N ASP A 125 5.02 -5.91 3.08
CA ASP A 125 6.05 -5.89 2.03
C ASP A 125 5.60 -5.02 0.88
N GLU A 126 6.54 -4.30 0.32
CA GLU A 126 6.37 -3.40 -0.80
C GLU A 126 7.22 -3.84 -1.98
N LYS A 127 6.59 -3.92 -3.16
CA LYS A 127 7.25 -4.26 -4.42
C LYS A 127 7.10 -3.15 -5.43
N HIS A 128 8.23 -2.71 -5.97
CA HIS A 128 8.31 -1.61 -6.90
C HIS A 128 8.60 -2.09 -8.32
N ILE A 129 7.73 -1.71 -9.26
CA ILE A 129 7.86 -1.98 -10.69
C ILE A 129 7.90 -0.63 -11.43
N HIS A 130 9.10 -0.21 -11.80
CA HIS A 130 9.35 1.11 -12.37
C HIS A 130 9.67 1.05 -13.86
N SER A 131 9.55 2.20 -14.52
CA SER A 131 10.10 2.43 -15.85
C SER A 131 11.63 2.33 -15.83
N GLU A 132 12.23 2.15 -17.00
CA GLU A 132 13.69 2.23 -17.11
C GLU A 132 14.20 3.66 -17.04
N GLU A 133 13.42 4.72 -17.32
CA GLU A 133 13.91 6.10 -17.42
C GLU A 133 14.50 6.63 -16.09
N GLY A 134 14.00 6.17 -14.94
CA GLY A 134 14.55 6.51 -13.62
C GLY A 134 14.20 7.92 -13.12
N GLY A 135 13.22 8.58 -13.75
CA GLY A 135 12.68 9.87 -13.30
C GLY A 135 11.53 9.71 -12.31
N ILE A 136 11.77 8.90 -11.27
CA ILE A 136 10.82 8.73 -10.17
C ILE A 136 11.49 9.32 -8.92
N ALA A 137 10.69 9.86 -8.02
CA ALA A 137 11.10 10.20 -6.67
C ALA A 137 10.11 9.56 -5.71
N VAL A 138 10.61 8.70 -4.83
CA VAL A 138 9.80 7.91 -3.89
C VAL A 138 10.14 8.35 -2.47
N TYR A 139 9.14 8.87 -1.77
CA TYR A 139 9.24 9.43 -0.43
C TYR A 139 8.25 8.75 0.53
N PRO A 140 8.49 7.51 0.97
CA PRO A 140 7.68 6.88 2.00
C PRO A 140 8.10 7.35 3.39
N SER A 141 7.15 7.90 4.13
CA SER A 141 7.28 8.23 5.54
C SER A 141 6.24 7.49 6.37
N ALA A 142 6.62 7.03 7.55
CA ALA A 142 5.71 6.38 8.49
C ALA A 142 6.03 6.73 9.94
N GLU A 143 5.01 7.13 10.69
CA GLU A 143 5.01 7.20 12.15
C GLU A 143 4.37 5.92 12.71
N VAL A 144 5.13 5.12 13.46
CA VAL A 144 4.69 3.80 13.93
C VAL A 144 4.59 3.74 15.45
N GLU A 145 3.38 3.54 15.94
CA GLU A 145 3.08 3.33 17.36
C GLU A 145 2.81 1.85 17.66
N LEU A 146 3.61 1.27 18.56
CA LEU A 146 3.48 -0.12 18.99
C LEU A 146 3.01 -0.21 20.45
N ALA A 147 1.86 -0.84 20.66
CA ALA A 147 1.38 -1.22 21.98
C ALA A 147 2.20 -2.40 22.57
N PRO A 148 1.99 -2.78 23.85
CA PRO A 148 2.69 -3.92 24.44
C PRO A 148 2.52 -5.19 23.60
N HIS A 149 3.63 -5.90 23.38
CA HIS A 149 3.69 -7.15 22.61
C HIS A 149 3.27 -7.04 21.12
N ALA A 150 2.98 -5.83 20.64
CA ALA A 150 2.72 -5.57 19.22
C ALA A 150 3.96 -5.84 18.36
N ARG A 151 3.73 -6.14 17.08
CA ARG A 151 4.78 -6.38 16.09
C ARG A 151 4.52 -5.62 14.82
N PHE A 152 5.54 -4.93 14.33
CA PHE A 152 5.57 -4.35 13.01
C PHE A 152 6.80 -4.85 12.26
N ALA A 153 6.61 -5.24 11.01
CA ALA A 153 7.69 -5.61 10.11
C ALA A 153 7.39 -5.06 8.72
N THR A 154 8.43 -4.53 8.06
CA THR A 154 8.34 -3.99 6.72
C THR A 154 9.50 -4.45 5.86
N VAL A 155 9.23 -4.68 4.57
CA VAL A 155 10.23 -5.01 3.55
C VAL A 155 9.98 -4.13 2.33
N PHE A 156 11.06 -3.56 1.79
CA PHE A 156 11.04 -2.82 0.53
C PHE A 156 11.85 -3.58 -0.54
N GLU A 157 11.23 -3.86 -1.69
CA GLU A 157 11.87 -4.52 -2.83
C GLU A 157 11.66 -3.73 -4.13
N LEU A 158 12.74 -3.21 -4.71
CA LEU A 158 12.75 -2.75 -6.10
C LEU A 158 13.03 -3.94 -7.03
N ILE A 159 11.97 -4.45 -7.67
CA ILE A 159 12.05 -5.66 -8.49
C ILE A 159 12.34 -5.38 -9.96
N GLN A 160 12.02 -4.18 -10.46
CA GLN A 160 12.29 -3.79 -11.85
C GLN A 160 12.42 -2.27 -12.01
N GLY A 161 13.29 -1.86 -12.94
CA GLY A 161 13.44 -0.46 -13.35
C GLY A 161 14.40 0.32 -12.47
N ARG A 162 14.30 1.65 -12.50
CA ARG A 162 15.13 2.56 -11.71
C ARG A 162 14.25 3.46 -10.86
N VAL A 163 14.63 3.65 -9.60
CA VAL A 163 13.89 4.52 -8.67
C VAL A 163 14.21 5.99 -8.81
N GLY A 164 15.39 6.37 -9.28
CA GLY A 164 15.82 7.78 -9.26
C GLY A 164 16.18 8.19 -7.83
N VAL A 165 15.25 8.81 -7.12
CA VAL A 165 15.40 9.20 -5.71
C VAL A 165 14.56 8.29 -4.81
N LEU A 166 15.17 7.79 -3.74
CA LEU A 166 14.50 7.05 -2.68
C LEU A 166 14.94 7.62 -1.34
N ASP A 167 13.99 8.09 -0.56
CA ASP A 167 14.22 8.60 0.80
C ASP A 167 13.14 8.04 1.72
N ILE A 168 13.53 7.12 2.60
CA ILE A 168 12.63 6.38 3.48
C ILE A 168 12.80 6.91 4.90
N ASP A 169 11.70 7.36 5.51
CA ASP A 169 11.68 7.87 6.87
C ASP A 169 10.64 7.15 7.74
N TYR A 170 11.08 6.08 8.40
CA TYR A 170 10.27 5.35 9.38
C TYR A 170 10.80 5.72 10.78
N GLY A 171 10.11 6.65 11.43
CA GLY A 171 10.50 7.30 12.68
C GLY A 171 10.38 6.42 13.92
#